data_AF-A0A8X6YW10-F1
#
_entry.id   AF-A0A8X6YW10-F1
#
_cell.length_a   1.000
_cell.length_b   1.000
_cell.length_c   1.000
_cell.angle_alpha   90.00
_cell.angle_beta   90.00
_cell.angle_gamma   90.00
#
_symmetry.space_group_name_H-M   'P 1'
#
loop_
_entity.id
_entity.type
_entity.pdbx_description
1 polymer ?
#
loop_
_entity_poly.entity_id
_entity_poly.type
_entity_poly.pdbx_seq_one_letter_code
_entity_poly.pdbx_strand_id
1 'polypeptide(L)'
;MNDFIDNEKLISLVEARPPLWDKTLEIFKDRNATRIAWREVFLELRSDFDQLKEKEKNDYGYYKQMFYVKKSGRENGTIMP
;
A
#
# COMPACT_ATOMS: atom_id res chain seq x y z
N MET A 1 7.37 16.69 -15.70
CA MET A 1 6.38 15.60 -15.61
C MET A 1 6.48 15.07 -14.19
N ASN A 2 5.63 15.59 -13.31
CA ASN A 2 5.59 15.23 -11.90
C ASN A 2 4.66 14.03 -11.75
N ASP A 3 5.18 12.81 -11.91
CA ASP A 3 4.49 11.60 -11.46
C ASP A 3 4.69 11.48 -9.94
N PHE A 4 4.16 12.45 -9.20
CA PHE A 4 4.09 12.37 -7.75
C PHE A 4 2.92 11.46 -7.44
N ILE A 5 3.21 10.21 -7.06
CA ILE A 5 2.20 9.35 -6.45
C ILE A 5 1.56 10.14 -5.31
N ASP A 6 0.25 10.34 -5.40
CA ASP A 6 -0.51 11.11 -4.44
C ASP A 6 -0.54 10.35 -3.12
N ASN A 7 0.33 10.75 -2.20
CA ASN A 7 0.53 10.05 -0.94
C ASN A 7 -0.74 10.05 -0.08
N GLU A 8 -1.55 11.11 -0.15
CA GLU A 8 -2.83 11.18 0.59
C GLU A 8 -3.85 10.19 0.03
N LYS A 9 -3.92 10.07 -1.30
CA LYS A 9 -4.75 9.07 -1.97
C LYS A 9 -4.25 7.65 -1.70
N LEU A 10 -2.94 7.43 -1.68
CA LEU A 10 -2.34 6.14 -1.29
C LEU A 10 -2.74 5.74 0.12
N ILE A 11 -2.62 6.65 1.07
CA ILE A 11 -3.00 6.40 2.47
C ILE A 11 -4.49 6.06 2.55
N SER A 12 -5.36 6.85 1.92
CA SER A 12 -6.82 6.61 1.91
C SER A 12 -7.19 5.25 1.33
N LEU A 13 -6.57 4.86 0.20
CA LEU A 13 -6.81 3.57 -0.45
C LEU A 13 -6.29 2.38 0.35
N VAL A 14 -5.18 2.58 1.08
CA VAL A 14 -4.64 1.57 2.00
C VAL A 14 -5.54 1.43 3.22
N GLU A 15 -5.97 2.53 3.85
CA GLU A 15 -6.89 2.51 4.99
C GLU A 15 -8.25 1.90 4.63
N ALA A 16 -8.75 2.13 3.41
CA ALA A 16 -9.95 1.47 2.91
C ALA A 16 -9.80 -0.06 2.74
N ARG A 17 -8.58 -0.59 2.74
CA ARG A 17 -8.27 -2.01 2.53
C ARG A 17 -7.68 -2.66 3.78
N PRO A 18 -8.53 -3.21 4.67
CA PRO A 18 -8.11 -3.97 5.84
C PRO A 18 -6.97 -4.98 5.63
N PRO A 19 -6.89 -5.79 4.55
CA PRO A 19 -5.78 -6.74 4.36
C PRO A 19 -4.39 -6.10 4.34
N LEU A 20 -4.27 -4.79 4.13
CA LEU A 20 -2.98 -4.09 4.08
C LEU A 20 -2.50 -3.62 5.44
N TRP A 21 -3.40 -3.37 6.37
CA TRP A 21 -3.08 -2.74 7.65
C TRP A 21 -3.69 -3.45 8.87
N ASP A 22 -4.84 -4.09 8.74
CA ASP A 22 -5.53 -4.68 9.87
C ASP A 22 -4.94 -6.04 10.22
N LYS A 23 -4.01 -6.05 11.18
CA LYS A 23 -3.35 -7.28 11.66
C LYS A 23 -4.30 -8.20 12.45
N THR A 24 -5.47 -7.72 12.84
CA THR A 24 -6.45 -8.48 13.62
C THR A 24 -7.27 -9.41 12.73
N LEU A 25 -7.40 -9.07 11.46
CA LEU A 25 -8.08 -9.89 10.47
C LEU A 25 -7.19 -11.03 9.95
N GLU A 26 -7.80 -12.20 9.76
CA GLU A 26 -7.12 -13.37 9.17
C GLU A 26 -6.64 -13.09 7.74
N ILE A 27 -7.36 -12.22 7.02
CA ILE A 27 -7.04 -11.82 5.64
C ILE A 27 -5.70 -11.08 5.53
N PHE A 28 -5.19 -10.48 6.60
CA PHE A 28 -3.86 -9.88 6.64
C PHE A 28 -2.75 -10.94 6.65
N LYS A 29 -3.01 -12.12 7.23
CA LYS A 29 -2.08 -13.27 7.13
C LYS A 29 -2.08 -13.87 5.73
N ASP A 30 -3.14 -13.61 4.96
CA ASP A 30 -3.24 -14.04 3.59
C ASP A 30 -2.37 -13.19 2.68
N ARG A 31 -1.27 -13.80 2.22
CA ARG A 31 -0.31 -13.16 1.31
C ARG A 31 -0.94 -12.84 -0.04
N ASN A 32 -1.93 -13.62 -0.48
CA ASN A 32 -2.60 -13.42 -1.75
C ASN A 32 -3.54 -12.23 -1.66
N ALA A 33 -4.35 -12.13 -0.61
CA ALA A 33 -5.23 -10.99 -0.36
C ALA A 33 -4.45 -9.68 -0.19
N THR A 34 -3.35 -9.70 0.56
CA THR A 34 -2.44 -8.55 0.68
C THR A 34 -1.92 -8.10 -0.68
N ARG A 35 -1.52 -9.06 -1.53
CA ARG A 35 -0.96 -8.78 -2.85
C ARG A 35 -2.01 -8.26 -3.84
N ILE A 36 -3.23 -8.80 -3.77
CA ILE A 36 -4.39 -8.32 -4.55
C ILE A 36 -4.75 -6.90 -4.13
N ALA A 37 -4.87 -6.66 -2.83
CA ALA A 37 -5.21 -5.33 -2.29
C ALA A 37 -4.19 -4.27 -2.73
N TRP A 38 -2.89 -4.54 -2.63
CA TRP A 38 -1.86 -3.62 -3.14
C TRP A 38 -1.98 -3.38 -4.64
N ARG A 39 -2.25 -4.43 -5.43
CA ARG A 39 -2.45 -4.28 -6.88
C ARG A 39 -3.62 -3.36 -7.18
N GLU A 40 -4.74 -3.52 -6.48
CA GLU A 40 -5.91 -2.65 -6.67
C GLU A 40 -5.64 -1.21 -6.24
N VAL A 41 -4.98 -1.00 -5.08
CA VAL A 41 -4.56 0.35 -4.64
C VAL A 41 -3.78 1.05 -5.75
N PHE A 42 -2.80 0.35 -6.33
CA PHE A 42 -1.96 0.94 -7.36
C PHE A 42 -2.66 1.12 -8.70
N LEU A 43 -3.57 0.22 -9.08
CA LEU A 43 -4.45 0.41 -10.25
C LEU A 43 -5.40 1.59 -10.08
N GLU A 44 -5.97 1.80 -8.89
CA GLU A 44 -6.85 2.94 -8.60
C GLU A 44 -6.09 4.27 -8.52
N LEU A 45 -4.87 4.25 -8.01
CA LEU A 45 -3.98 5.41 -8.00
C LEU A 45 -3.51 5.77 -9.40
N ARG A 46 -3.21 4.76 -10.21
CA ARG A 46 -2.66 4.91 -11.55
C ARG A 46 -3.23 3.80 -12.42
N SER A 47 -4.21 4.15 -13.24
CA SER A 47 -4.83 3.18 -14.17
C SER A 47 -3.82 2.53 -15.11
N ASP A 48 -2.72 3.23 -15.41
CA ASP A 48 -1.59 2.71 -16.21
C ASP A 48 -0.71 1.71 -15.46
N PHE A 49 -0.98 1.39 -14.18
CA PHE A 49 -0.17 0.49 -13.37
C PHE A 49 0.09 -0.87 -14.02
N ASP A 50 -0.92 -1.42 -14.72
CA ASP A 50 -0.77 -2.68 -15.45
C ASP A 50 0.22 -2.54 -16.64
N GLN A 51 0.24 -1.36 -17.27
CA GLN A 51 1.11 -1.00 -18.39
C GLN A 51 2.51 -0.53 -17.96
N LEU A 52 2.75 -0.37 -16.66
CA LEU A 52 4.05 0.07 -16.15
C LEU A 52 5.14 -0.98 -16.33
N LYS A 53 6.30 -0.50 -16.76
CA LYS A 53 7.52 -1.29 -16.90
C LYS A 53 8.03 -1.73 -15.53
N GLU A 54 8.80 -2.82 -15.51
CA GLU A 54 9.40 -3.38 -14.29
C GLU A 54 10.17 -2.35 -13.44
N LYS A 55 10.76 -1.35 -14.10
CA LYS A 55 11.48 -0.25 -13.45
C LYS A 55 10.56 0.64 -12.59
N GLU A 56 9.36 0.90 -13.05
CA GLU A 56 8.34 1.66 -12.31
C GLU A 56 7.74 0.76 -11.21
N LYS A 57 7.55 -0.54 -11.49
CA LYS A 57 7.13 -1.55 -10.50
C LYS A 57 8.09 -1.62 -9.28
N ASN A 58 9.34 -1.23 -9.45
CA ASN A 58 10.31 -1.15 -8.37
C ASN A 58 9.97 -0.04 -7.34
N ASP A 59 9.39 1.08 -7.78
CA ASP A 59 8.94 2.17 -6.91
C ASP A 59 7.81 1.72 -5.97
N TYR A 60 6.94 0.82 -6.44
CA TYR A 60 5.88 0.19 -5.63
C TYR A 60 6.43 -0.68 -4.49
N GLY A 61 7.57 -1.31 -4.70
CA GLY A 61 8.31 -1.98 -3.63
C GLY A 61 8.73 -0.99 -2.55
N TYR A 62 9.18 0.21 -2.95
CA TYR A 62 9.57 1.28 -2.05
C TYR A 62 8.37 1.83 -1.25
N TYR A 63 7.22 2.12 -1.86
CA TYR A 63 6.03 2.57 -1.13
C TYR A 63 5.51 1.53 -0.15
N LYS A 64 5.48 0.26 -0.57
CA LYS A 64 5.12 -0.86 0.29
C LYS A 64 6.05 -0.90 1.50
N GLN A 65 7.37 -0.83 1.28
CA GLN A 65 8.36 -0.84 2.34
C GLN A 65 8.27 0.40 3.24
N MET A 66 8.08 1.60 2.68
CA MET A 66 7.88 2.83 3.43
C MET A 66 6.64 2.74 4.34
N PHE A 67 5.54 2.16 3.85
CA PHE A 67 4.35 1.93 4.66
C PHE A 67 4.63 1.00 5.85
N TYR A 68 5.29 -0.14 5.63
CA TYR A 68 5.66 -1.05 6.72
C TYR A 68 6.66 -0.41 7.70
N VAL A 69 7.62 0.38 7.22
CA VAL A 69 8.61 1.09 8.05
C VAL A 69 7.94 2.19 8.89
N LYS A 70 7.09 3.04 8.29
CA LYS A 70 6.31 4.05 9.02
C LYS A 70 5.38 3.42 10.04
N LYS A 71 4.78 2.26 9.72
CA LYS A 71 3.92 1.53 10.64
C LYS A 71 4.69 0.91 11.80
N SER A 72 5.83 0.29 11.54
CA SER A 72 6.67 -0.30 12.60
C SER A 72 7.25 0.77 13.52
N GLY A 73 7.54 1.97 12.99
CA GLY A 73 7.89 3.14 13.80
C GLY A 73 6.78 3.65 14.74
N ARG A 74 5.50 3.32 14.44
CA ARG A 74 4.33 3.61 15.30
C ARG A 74 4.08 2.55 16.38
N GLU A 75 4.83 1.45 16.44
CA GLU A 75 4.62 0.40 17.46
C GLU A 75 5.15 0.77 18.86
N ASN A 76 5.70 1.99 19.05
CA ASN A 76 5.97 2.58 20.38
C ASN A 76 4.96 3.65 20.81
N GLY A 77 3.91 3.88 20.02
CA GLY A 77 2.89 4.86 20.34
C GLY A 77 1.70 4.62 19.45
N THR A 78 0.70 3.96 20.02
CA THR A 78 -0.68 3.86 19.53
C THR A 78 -1.03 5.01 18.59
N ILE A 79 -1.63 4.69 17.45
CA ILE A 79 -2.90 5.22 16.95
C ILE A 79 -3.00 4.90 15.46
N MET A 80 -4.04 4.17 15.10
CA MET A 80 -5.06 4.65 14.16
C MET A 80 -6.38 3.92 14.51
N PRO A 81 -7.52 4.59 14.30
CA PRO A 81 -8.60 4.87 15.27
C PRO A 81 -9.16 3.67 16.04
#